data_AF-A0A9P0FHM0-F1
#
_entry.id   AF-A0A9P0FHM0-F1
#
_cell.length_a   1.000
_cell.length_b   1.000
_cell.length_c   1.000
_cell.angle_alpha   90.00
_cell.angle_beta   90.00
_cell.angle_gamma   90.00
#
_symmetry.space_group_name_H-M   'P 1'
#
loop_
_entity.id
_entity.type
_entity.pdbx_description
1 polymer ?
#
loop_
_entity_poly.entity_id
_entity_poly.type
_entity_poly.pdbx_seq_one_letter_code
_entity_poly.pdbx_strand_id
1 'polypeptide(L)'
;MALQPSEANKLISSYSPDEALALMVDLKLTKHQYIAMQKGANKRNVNLYPPYYLVLQSKVKCYPNEIVILENSAEIRLQKLFWFEILEHKPAISSLLLQLECKGGLDGSGSHSMYKQKLFSENFNTNDADILLSSLVPLRLHFKNKDNDQTVVVWQNPGAHLQDFAGPFVLNSATR
;
A
#
# COMPACT_ATOMS: atom_id res chain seq x y z
N MET A 1 -53.03 20.81 -8.62
CA MET A 1 -51.80 20.29 -9.24
C MET A 1 -50.70 20.42 -8.20
N ALA A 2 -50.58 19.43 -7.31
CA ALA A 2 -49.59 19.42 -6.23
C ALA A 2 -48.49 18.43 -6.62
N LEU A 3 -47.24 18.91 -6.66
CA LEU A 3 -46.05 18.10 -6.90
C LEU A 3 -45.92 17.07 -5.78
N GLN A 4 -45.84 15.79 -6.14
CA GLN A 4 -45.50 14.73 -5.19
C GLN A 4 -43.99 14.79 -4.91
N PRO A 5 -43.54 14.73 -3.65
CA PRO A 5 -42.12 14.56 -3.33
C PRO A 5 -41.79 13.07 -3.42
N SER A 6 -41.64 12.55 -4.63
CA SER A 6 -40.91 11.30 -4.86
C SER A 6 -39.41 11.62 -4.90
N GLU A 7 -38.60 10.85 -4.16
CA GLU A 7 -37.11 10.86 -4.13
C GLU A 7 -36.41 11.67 -3.01
N ALA A 8 -36.75 11.46 -1.74
CA ALA A 8 -35.91 11.98 -0.65
C ALA A 8 -35.78 10.98 0.50
N ASN A 9 -34.86 10.02 0.36
CA ASN A 9 -34.01 9.47 1.43
C ASN A 9 -33.10 8.37 0.86
N LYS A 10 -32.22 8.74 -0.08
CA LYS A 10 -31.03 7.94 -0.32
C LYS A 10 -30.15 8.15 0.93
N LEU A 11 -30.20 7.21 1.87
CA LEU A 11 -29.37 7.24 3.07
C LEU A 11 -27.92 7.47 2.62
N ILE A 12 -27.33 8.60 3.04
CA ILE A 12 -25.94 8.91 2.74
C ILE A 12 -25.10 7.84 3.43
N SER A 13 -24.54 6.92 2.65
CA SER A 13 -23.62 5.92 3.17
C SER A 13 -22.31 6.62 3.52
N SER A 14 -21.92 6.55 4.79
CA SER A 14 -20.60 6.96 5.23
C SER A 14 -19.53 6.07 4.58
N TYR A 15 -18.34 6.62 4.39
CA TYR A 15 -17.18 5.84 3.95
C TYR A 15 -16.80 4.84 5.04
N SER A 16 -16.44 3.62 4.63
CA SER A 16 -15.74 2.70 5.50
C SER A 16 -14.32 3.22 5.81
N PRO A 17 -13.67 2.78 6.89
CA PRO A 17 -12.28 3.15 7.17
C PRO A 17 -11.30 2.82 6.04
N ASP A 18 -11.53 1.72 5.33
CA ASP A 18 -10.68 1.27 4.22
C ASP A 18 -10.92 2.11 2.96
N GLU A 19 -12.19 2.44 2.65
CA GLU A 19 -12.52 3.34 1.54
C GLU A 19 -12.01 4.77 1.80
N ALA A 20 -12.06 5.23 3.05
CA ALA A 20 -11.51 6.51 3.44
C ALA A 20 -9.98 6.55 3.33
N LEU A 21 -9.30 5.43 3.64
CA LEU A 21 -7.85 5.30 3.43
C LEU A 21 -7.52 5.34 1.93
N ALA A 22 -8.24 4.59 1.10
CA ALA A 22 -8.09 4.62 -0.36
C ALA A 22 -8.26 6.05 -0.90
N LEU A 23 -9.32 6.73 -0.50
CA LEU A 23 -9.57 8.13 -0.86
C LEU A 23 -8.41 9.05 -0.46
N MET A 24 -7.83 8.87 0.74
CA MET A 24 -6.67 9.66 1.18
C MET A 24 -5.45 9.42 0.31
N VAL A 25 -5.19 8.18 -0.11
CA VAL A 25 -4.06 7.82 -0.97
C VAL A 25 -4.26 8.35 -2.40
N ASP A 26 -5.42 8.08 -3.00
CA ASP A 26 -5.75 8.47 -4.38
C ASP A 26 -5.69 10.00 -4.57
N LEU A 27 -6.21 10.74 -3.58
CA LEU A 27 -6.23 12.20 -3.60
C LEU A 27 -4.98 12.84 -2.96
N LYS A 28 -3.99 12.04 -2.54
CA LYS A 28 -2.75 12.49 -1.88
C LYS A 28 -2.99 13.44 -0.70
N LEU A 29 -4.02 13.14 0.10
CA LEU A 29 -4.43 13.98 1.22
C LEU A 29 -3.49 13.82 2.40
N THR A 30 -3.06 14.94 2.96
CA THR A 30 -2.44 14.98 4.28
C THR A 30 -3.48 14.67 5.37
N LYS A 31 -3.01 14.18 6.53
CA LYS A 31 -3.83 14.01 7.74
C LYS A 31 -4.62 15.27 8.08
N HIS A 32 -3.99 16.45 7.97
CA HIS A 32 -4.63 17.72 8.28
C HIS A 32 -5.79 18.01 7.32
N GLN A 33 -5.59 17.84 6.01
CA GLN A 33 -6.64 18.04 5.00
C GLN A 33 -7.82 17.08 5.22
N TYR A 34 -7.55 15.81 5.47
CA TYR A 34 -8.60 14.83 5.77
C TYR A 34 -9.43 15.23 7.00
N ILE A 35 -8.77 15.59 8.11
CA ILE A 35 -9.45 16.03 9.33
C ILE A 35 -10.25 17.32 9.08
N ALA A 36 -9.74 18.24 8.27
CA ALA A 36 -10.44 19.46 7.91
C ALA A 36 -11.72 19.17 7.10
N MET A 37 -11.65 18.26 6.12
CA MET A 37 -12.81 17.79 5.35
C MET A 37 -13.85 17.12 6.25
N GLN A 38 -13.42 16.23 7.14
CA GLN A 38 -14.29 15.58 8.12
C GLN A 38 -15.01 16.61 9.01
N LYS A 39 -14.27 17.56 9.59
CA LYS A 39 -14.87 18.63 10.40
C LYS A 39 -15.85 19.47 9.60
N GLY A 40 -15.54 19.75 8.33
CA GLY A 40 -16.42 20.48 7.41
C GLY A 40 -17.73 19.77 7.11
N ALA A 41 -17.71 18.44 6.99
CA ALA A 41 -18.91 17.61 6.81
C ALA A 41 -19.73 17.52 8.10
N ASN A 42 -19.07 17.30 9.24
CA ASN A 42 -19.71 17.22 10.55
C ASN A 42 -20.41 18.53 10.94
N LYS A 43 -19.85 19.69 10.58
CA LYS A 43 -20.51 21.00 10.77
C LYS A 43 -21.85 21.13 10.06
N ARG A 44 -22.08 20.34 9.00
CA ARG A 44 -23.34 20.29 8.24
C ARG A 44 -24.22 19.12 8.69
N ASN A 45 -23.92 18.50 9.84
CA ASN A 45 -24.56 17.30 10.37
C ASN A 45 -24.50 16.09 9.41
N VAL A 46 -23.47 16.04 8.55
CA VAL A 46 -23.22 14.90 7.66
C VAL A 46 -22.00 14.13 8.17
N ASN A 47 -22.22 12.95 8.75
CA ASN A 47 -21.16 12.06 9.19
C ASN A 47 -20.66 11.20 8.01
N LEU A 48 -20.03 11.84 7.03
CA LEU A 48 -19.60 11.15 5.80
C LEU A 48 -18.27 10.40 5.98
N TYR A 49 -17.32 11.00 6.69
CA TYR A 49 -15.95 10.50 6.80
C TYR A 49 -15.69 9.89 8.18
N PRO A 50 -15.15 8.66 8.27
CA PRO A 50 -14.85 8.03 9.55
C PRO A 50 -13.75 8.81 10.31
N PRO A 51 -13.75 8.76 11.64
CA PRO A 51 -12.69 9.37 12.45
C PRO A 51 -11.31 8.81 12.09
N TYR A 52 -10.32 9.69 12.06
CA TYR A 52 -8.97 9.38 11.57
C TYR A 52 -8.32 8.20 12.32
N TYR A 53 -8.66 7.95 13.59
CA TYR A 53 -8.10 6.80 14.32
C TYR A 53 -8.53 5.45 13.72
N LEU A 54 -9.73 5.35 13.11
CA LEU A 54 -10.16 4.14 12.40
C LEU A 54 -9.41 3.99 11.09
N VAL A 55 -9.20 5.09 10.35
CA VAL A 55 -8.37 5.10 9.14
C VAL A 55 -6.94 4.69 9.45
N LEU A 56 -6.42 5.13 10.61
CA LEU A 56 -5.10 4.72 11.09
C LEU A 56 -5.04 3.21 11.35
N GLN A 57 -6.09 2.62 11.93
CA GLN A 57 -6.16 1.17 12.12
C GLN A 57 -6.15 0.43 10.77
N SER A 58 -6.90 0.90 9.77
CA SER A 58 -6.83 0.37 8.41
C SER A 58 -5.44 0.49 7.80
N LYS A 59 -4.79 1.64 7.98
CA LYS A 59 -3.42 1.86 7.51
C LYS A 59 -2.40 0.91 8.14
N VAL A 60 -2.58 0.60 9.43
CA VAL A 60 -1.72 -0.37 10.15
C VAL A 60 -1.92 -1.79 9.62
N LYS A 61 -3.16 -2.16 9.27
CA LYS A 61 -3.42 -3.49 8.68
C LYS A 61 -2.65 -3.70 7.38
N CYS A 62 -2.46 -2.66 6.58
CA CYS A 62 -1.72 -2.68 5.31
C CYS A 62 -0.19 -2.80 5.47
N TYR A 63 0.35 -2.71 6.69
CA TYR A 63 1.78 -2.80 6.91
C TYR A 63 2.23 -4.24 7.05
N PRO A 64 3.29 -4.64 6.33
CA PRO A 64 3.86 -5.96 6.53
C PRO A 64 4.56 -6.03 7.89
N ASN A 65 4.63 -7.24 8.44
CA ASN A 65 5.34 -7.50 9.68
C ASN A 65 6.87 -7.51 9.46
N GLU A 66 7.63 -7.17 10.51
CA GLU A 66 9.11 -7.28 10.56
C GLU A 66 9.86 -6.38 9.56
N ILE A 67 9.49 -5.10 9.49
CA ILE A 67 10.27 -4.09 8.75
C ILE A 67 11.52 -3.72 9.56
N VAL A 68 12.69 -3.80 8.96
CA VAL A 68 13.94 -3.32 9.54
C VAL A 68 14.17 -1.90 9.02
N ILE A 69 14.20 -0.93 9.92
CA ILE A 69 14.48 0.47 9.59
C ILE A 69 15.77 0.86 10.29
N LEU A 70 16.76 1.21 9.48
CA LEU A 70 18.04 1.76 9.90
C LEU A 70 18.08 3.24 9.50
N GLU A 71 19.17 3.90 9.85
CA GLU A 71 19.37 5.32 9.55
C GLU A 71 19.48 5.60 8.04
N ASN A 72 20.11 4.69 7.30
CA ASN A 72 20.41 4.82 5.87
C ASN A 72 19.70 3.76 5.00
N SER A 73 18.85 2.92 5.60
CA SER A 73 18.11 1.90 4.85
C SER A 73 16.82 1.49 5.52
N ALA A 74 15.91 0.95 4.71
CA ALA A 74 14.73 0.24 5.16
C ALA A 74 14.57 -1.04 4.34
N GLU A 75 14.44 -2.18 5.01
CA GLU A 75 14.41 -3.49 4.38
C GLU A 75 13.26 -4.33 4.92
N ILE A 76 12.66 -5.13 4.05
CA ILE A 76 11.73 -6.18 4.43
C ILE A 76 12.19 -7.53 3.85
N ARG A 77 12.05 -8.57 4.66
CA ARG A 77 12.28 -9.95 4.20
C ARG A 77 11.26 -10.30 3.11
N LEU A 78 11.76 -10.65 1.93
CA LEU A 78 10.94 -10.99 0.76
C LEU A 78 9.84 -12.01 1.07
N GLN A 79 10.14 -13.03 1.88
CA GLN A 79 9.17 -14.02 2.34
C GLN A 79 7.94 -13.38 3.00
N LYS A 80 8.12 -12.34 3.82
CA LYS A 80 7.04 -11.66 4.55
C LYS A 80 6.20 -10.78 3.65
N LEU A 81 6.80 -10.18 2.62
CA LEU A 81 6.09 -9.44 1.59
C LEU A 81 5.12 -10.36 0.81
N PHE A 82 5.59 -11.55 0.42
CA PHE A 82 4.78 -12.53 -0.33
C PHE A 82 3.54 -13.01 0.43
N TRP A 83 3.68 -13.27 1.73
CA TRP A 83 2.55 -13.77 2.53
C TRP A 83 1.50 -12.69 2.76
N PHE A 84 1.91 -11.42 2.87
CA PHE A 84 1.00 -10.31 3.14
C PHE A 84 0.02 -10.07 1.98
N GLU A 85 0.52 -9.98 0.74
CA GLU A 85 -0.33 -9.72 -0.45
C GLU A 85 -1.29 -10.88 -0.79
N ILE A 86 -0.88 -12.13 -0.57
CA ILE A 86 -1.68 -13.31 -0.96
C ILE A 86 -2.75 -13.67 0.10
N LEU A 87 -2.41 -13.60 1.40
CA LEU A 87 -3.30 -14.06 2.47
C LEU A 87 -4.47 -13.11 2.73
N GLU A 88 -4.29 -11.80 2.56
CA GLU A 88 -5.37 -10.83 2.80
C GLU A 88 -6.53 -11.03 1.80
N HIS A 89 -6.24 -11.51 0.59
CA HIS A 89 -7.25 -11.62 -0.46
C HIS A 89 -7.94 -12.99 -0.56
N LYS A 90 -7.34 -14.11 -0.11
CA LYS A 90 -7.95 -15.45 -0.25
C LYS A 90 -7.49 -16.47 0.82
N PRO A 91 -8.19 -16.60 1.97
CA PRO A 91 -7.84 -17.55 3.03
C PRO A 91 -8.05 -19.02 2.67
N ALA A 92 -8.75 -19.33 1.57
CA ALA A 92 -9.10 -20.70 1.18
C ALA A 92 -7.98 -21.48 0.47
N ILE A 93 -6.76 -20.92 0.35
CA ILE A 93 -5.71 -21.49 -0.52
C ILE A 93 -4.66 -22.33 0.24
N SER A 94 -4.80 -22.50 1.56
CA SER A 94 -3.77 -23.14 2.41
C SER A 94 -3.43 -24.60 2.07
N SER A 95 -4.30 -25.33 1.37
CA SER A 95 -4.07 -26.74 0.97
C SER A 95 -3.54 -26.92 -0.45
N LEU A 96 -3.35 -25.84 -1.21
CA LEU A 96 -3.06 -25.88 -2.63
C LEU A 96 -1.58 -25.54 -2.90
N LEU A 97 -0.94 -26.29 -3.81
CA LEU A 97 0.39 -25.93 -4.30
C LEU A 97 0.25 -24.72 -5.22
N LEU A 98 0.61 -23.55 -4.70
CA LEU A 98 0.62 -22.31 -5.45
C LEU A 98 2.01 -21.97 -5.97
N GLN A 99 2.06 -21.38 -7.15
CA GLN A 99 3.25 -20.77 -7.72
C GLN A 99 2.92 -19.32 -8.09
N LEU A 100 3.60 -18.37 -7.45
CA LEU A 100 3.48 -16.95 -7.77
C LEU A 100 4.60 -16.55 -8.73
N GLU A 101 4.22 -15.99 -9.87
CA GLU A 101 5.12 -15.34 -10.82
C GLU A 101 5.25 -13.86 -10.45
N CYS A 102 6.49 -13.37 -10.34
CA CYS A 102 6.79 -11.99 -9.98
C CYS A 102 7.83 -11.38 -10.92
N LYS A 103 7.80 -10.06 -11.04
CA LYS A 103 8.85 -9.26 -11.67
C LYS A 103 9.55 -8.44 -10.59
N GLY A 104 10.87 -8.55 -10.52
CA GLY A 104 11.71 -7.71 -9.68
C GLY A 104 12.40 -6.62 -10.49
N GLY A 105 12.75 -5.51 -9.84
CA GLY A 105 13.56 -4.45 -10.41
C GLY A 105 14.33 -3.71 -9.32
N LEU A 106 15.44 -3.10 -9.71
CA LEU A 106 16.25 -2.24 -8.86
C LEU A 106 16.60 -1.00 -9.67
N ASP A 107 16.35 0.17 -9.10
CA ASP A 107 16.64 1.46 -9.74
C ASP A 107 17.26 2.45 -8.74
N GLY A 108 18.10 3.35 -9.26
CA GLY A 108 18.81 4.35 -8.49
C GLY A 108 18.46 5.76 -8.96
N SER A 109 18.25 6.67 -8.02
CA SER A 109 17.97 8.08 -8.29
C SER A 109 18.86 8.97 -7.43
N GLY A 110 19.41 10.02 -8.02
CA GLY A 110 20.31 10.95 -7.33
C GLY A 110 19.79 12.38 -7.32
N SER A 111 20.55 13.26 -6.69
CA SER A 111 20.23 14.70 -6.53
C SER A 111 18.96 14.98 -5.70
N HIS A 112 18.67 14.12 -4.73
CA HIS A 112 17.63 14.37 -3.73
C HIS A 112 18.03 15.49 -2.77
N SER A 113 17.03 16.07 -2.11
CA SER A 113 17.27 17.09 -1.08
C SER A 113 17.92 16.47 0.16
N MET A 114 19.07 17.00 0.56
CA MET A 114 19.78 16.51 1.74
C MET A 114 19.22 17.10 3.03
N TYR A 115 18.94 16.25 4.01
CA TYR A 115 18.57 16.67 5.36
C TYR A 115 19.82 17.09 6.15
N LYS A 116 19.67 18.09 7.02
CA LYS A 116 20.75 18.56 7.92
C LYS A 116 20.90 17.71 9.18
N GLN A 117 20.35 16.50 9.18
CA GLN A 117 20.42 15.59 10.32
C GLN A 117 21.81 14.95 10.37
N LYS A 118 22.41 14.91 11.56
CA LYS A 118 23.70 14.26 11.76
C LYS A 118 23.49 12.74 11.73
N LEU A 119 24.25 12.04 10.89
CA LEU A 119 24.25 10.59 10.88
C LEU A 119 25.05 10.04 12.08
N PHE A 120 24.55 8.99 12.71
CA PHE A 120 25.21 8.32 13.84
C PHE A 120 26.29 7.34 13.37
N SER A 121 26.19 6.82 12.15
CA SER A 121 27.22 5.95 11.57
C SER A 121 28.51 6.72 11.22
N GLU A 122 29.67 6.19 11.59
CA GLU A 122 31.01 6.80 11.38
C GLU A 122 31.46 6.87 9.91
N ASN A 123 30.61 6.49 8.96
CA ASN A 123 30.90 6.59 7.53
C ASN A 123 30.65 8.02 7.04
N PHE A 124 31.68 8.87 7.12
CA PHE A 124 31.64 10.29 6.69
C PHE A 124 31.30 10.53 5.21
N ASN A 125 31.20 9.48 4.39
CA ASN A 125 30.91 9.57 2.97
C ASN A 125 29.48 9.23 2.58
N THR A 126 28.63 8.77 3.50
CA THR A 126 27.22 8.49 3.19
C THR A 126 26.38 9.73 3.41
N ASN A 127 25.67 10.19 2.38
CA ASN A 127 24.63 11.20 2.47
C ASN A 127 23.30 10.63 1.93
N ASP A 128 22.24 11.41 2.04
CA ASP A 128 20.87 11.07 1.60
C ASP A 128 20.53 11.67 0.23
N ALA A 129 21.53 12.09 -0.55
CA ALA A 129 21.34 12.68 -1.88
C ALA A 129 21.00 11.62 -2.95
N ASP A 130 21.44 10.37 -2.76
CA ASP A 130 21.15 9.27 -3.68
C ASP A 130 20.40 8.14 -2.98
N ILE A 131 19.40 7.60 -3.69
CA ILE A 131 18.48 6.56 -3.21
C ILE A 131 18.50 5.41 -4.20
N LEU A 132 18.66 4.20 -3.68
CA LEU A 132 18.54 2.93 -4.38
C LEU A 132 17.27 2.23 -3.89
N LEU A 133 16.38 1.88 -4.80
CA LEU A 133 15.13 1.20 -4.49
C LEU A 133 15.10 -0.15 -5.21
N SER A 134 14.79 -1.21 -4.46
CA SER A 134 14.40 -2.51 -5.01
C SER A 134 12.90 -2.72 -4.85
N SER A 135 12.26 -3.11 -5.94
CA SER A 135 10.80 -3.27 -6.05
C SER A 135 10.44 -4.64 -6.60
N LEU A 136 9.28 -5.14 -6.18
CA LEU A 136 8.71 -6.39 -6.64
C LEU A 136 7.26 -6.16 -7.05
N VAL A 137 6.84 -6.76 -8.16
CA VAL A 137 5.46 -6.71 -8.66
C VAL A 137 4.97 -8.16 -8.84
N PRO A 138 3.89 -8.57 -8.16
CA PRO A 138 3.25 -9.85 -8.45
C PRO A 138 2.55 -9.78 -9.82
N LEU A 139 2.75 -10.80 -10.66
CA LEU A 139 2.19 -10.86 -12.01
C LEU A 139 1.03 -11.84 -12.09
N ARG A 140 1.26 -13.09 -11.71
CA ARG A 140 0.28 -14.17 -11.86
C ARG A 140 0.40 -15.15 -10.72
N LEU A 141 -0.74 -15.63 -10.24
CA LEU A 141 -0.82 -16.73 -9.30
C LEU A 141 -1.32 -17.97 -10.04
N HIS A 142 -0.53 -19.03 -9.98
CA HIS A 142 -0.83 -20.32 -10.59
C HIS A 142 -1.19 -21.33 -9.51
N PHE A 143 -2.23 -22.11 -9.76
CA PHE A 143 -2.51 -23.35 -9.05
C PHE A 143 -1.87 -24.51 -9.81
N LYS A 144 -1.06 -25.31 -9.11
CA LYS A 144 -0.45 -26.51 -9.67
C LYS A 144 -1.17 -27.76 -9.15
N ASN A 145 -1.79 -28.50 -10.05
CA ASN A 145 -2.39 -29.79 -9.70
C ASN A 145 -1.26 -30.84 -9.60
N LYS A 146 -1.21 -31.56 -8.48
CA LYS A 146 -0.18 -32.58 -8.21
C LYS A 146 -0.31 -33.80 -9.12
N ASP A 147 -1.50 -34.08 -9.64
CA ASP A 147 -1.79 -35.35 -10.33
C ASP A 147 -1.49 -35.31 -11.84
N ASN A 148 -1.63 -34.14 -12.48
CA ASN A 148 -1.57 -34.01 -13.94
C ASN A 148 -0.50 -33.02 -14.46
N ASP A 149 0.34 -32.46 -13.57
CA ASP A 149 1.32 -31.39 -13.86
C ASP A 149 0.74 -30.16 -14.59
N GLN A 150 -0.59 -30.04 -14.62
CA GLN A 150 -1.31 -28.92 -15.20
C GLN A 150 -1.25 -27.72 -14.26
N THR A 151 -0.95 -26.55 -14.84
CA THR A 151 -0.95 -25.27 -14.15
C THR A 151 -2.12 -24.41 -14.64
N VAL A 152 -2.91 -23.90 -13.70
CA VAL A 152 -4.07 -23.03 -13.98
C VAL A 152 -3.81 -21.66 -13.37
N VAL A 153 -3.98 -20.60 -14.15
CA VAL A 153 -3.89 -19.22 -13.64
C VAL A 153 -5.15 -18.92 -12.83
N VAL A 154 -5.00 -18.64 -11.54
CA VAL A 154 -6.11 -18.33 -10.62
C VAL A 154 -6.25 -16.83 -10.33
N TRP A 155 -5.21 -16.06 -10.64
CA TRP A 155 -5.22 -14.61 -10.57
C TRP A 155 -4.13 -14.04 -11.48
N GLN A 156 -4.43 -12.90 -12.09
CA GLN A 156 -3.48 -12.14 -12.90
C GLN A 156 -3.63 -10.66 -12.55
N ASN A 157 -2.49 -10.01 -12.31
CA ASN A 157 -2.44 -8.59 -12.04
C ASN A 157 -2.91 -7.80 -13.28
N PRO A 158 -4.02 -7.05 -13.20
CA PRO A 158 -4.53 -6.28 -14.34
C PRO A 158 -3.65 -5.06 -14.66
N GLY A 159 -2.85 -4.59 -13.70
CA GLY A 159 -2.04 -3.38 -13.77
C GLY A 159 -0.56 -3.64 -13.57
N ALA A 160 -0.01 -4.75 -14.06
CA ALA A 160 1.40 -5.15 -13.85
C ALA A 160 2.47 -4.11 -14.30
N HIS A 161 2.08 -3.10 -15.08
CA HIS A 161 2.92 -2.01 -15.54
C HIS A 161 2.70 -0.70 -14.77
N LEU A 162 1.67 -0.63 -13.92
CA LEU A 162 1.33 0.54 -13.13
C LEU A 162 2.16 0.57 -11.85
N GLN A 163 2.56 1.78 -11.46
CA GLN A 163 3.40 2.01 -10.29
C GLN A 163 2.69 1.63 -8.98
N ASP A 164 1.35 1.65 -8.99
CA ASP A 164 0.49 1.35 -7.83
C ASP A 164 0.58 -0.11 -7.35
N PHE A 165 1.11 -1.02 -8.19
CA PHE A 165 1.29 -2.44 -7.86
C PHE A 165 2.75 -2.82 -7.55
N ALA A 166 3.67 -1.85 -7.55
CA ALA A 166 5.06 -2.07 -7.18
C ALA A 166 5.25 -1.87 -5.68
N GLY A 167 5.34 -2.98 -4.94
CA GLY A 167 5.70 -2.96 -3.53
C GLY A 167 7.20 -2.72 -3.36
N PRO A 168 7.63 -1.63 -2.67
CA PRO A 168 9.04 -1.46 -2.32
C PRO A 168 9.42 -2.47 -1.24
N PHE A 169 10.54 -3.18 -1.43
CA PHE A 169 10.98 -4.19 -0.46
C PHE A 169 12.37 -3.92 0.13
N VAL A 170 13.19 -3.14 -0.56
CA VAL A 170 14.44 -2.60 -0.02
C VAL A 170 14.58 -1.17 -0.51
N LEU A 171 14.87 -0.25 0.41
CA LEU A 171 15.19 1.14 0.14
C LEU A 171 16.51 1.44 0.84
N ASN A 172 17.55 1.76 0.09
CA ASN A 172 18.85 2.12 0.64
C ASN A 172 19.21 3.53 0.18
N SER A 173 19.67 4.42 1.05
CA SER A 173 20.44 5.56 0.58
C SER A 173 21.82 5.05 0.17
N ALA A 174 22.16 5.20 -1.10
CA ALA A 174 23.45 4.81 -1.62
C ALA A 174 24.33 6.06 -1.79
N THR A 175 25.64 5.88 -1.92
CA THR A 175 26.53 6.93 -2.41
C THR A 175 27.38 6.36 -3.52
N ARG A 176 27.72 7.21 -4.50
CA ARG A 176 28.78 6.91 -5.48
C ARG A 176 30.17 6.89 -4.85
#